data_AF-A0A2G9RRS2-F1
#
_entry.id   AF-A0A2G9RRS2-F1
#
_cell.length_a   1.000
_cell.length_b   1.000
_cell.length_c   1.000
_cell.angle_alpha   90.00
_cell.angle_beta   90.00
_cell.angle_gamma   90.00
#
_symmetry.space_group_name_H-M   'P 1'
#
loop_
_entity.id
_entity.type
_entity.pdbx_description
1 polymer ?
#
loop_
_entity_poly.entity_id
_entity_poly.type
_entity_poly.pdbx_seq_one_letter_code
_entity_poly.pdbx_strand_id
1 'polypeptide(L)'
;MSRAGAVNEDRCRGFNLSPHTVGISDNTLRSDNPTVAKKAEENLSLALSSESNERRAALLFADTLTLLFEGIARIVETHQPILETYYGPGRLYMLIKHLQAECDRQVERIVDKFMQQRDYQRKFQQVQNSMMRSFSGDKIEPRDLDPILGEVTLMNARTELYLRFIKRRVISDFEVGDSVAAEEVKQEHQQSLEKLLKHCLLSRTMQEVIGYYITMEEYYMRESVNKAVDMDSYERGQLTSSMVDDGFYIVKKCIGRALSSASIDCLCAMINLSTTMLEGDFR
;
A
#
# COMPACT_ATOMS: atom_id res chain seq x y z
N MET A 1 -10.97 27.84 -35.03
CA MET A 1 -10.91 28.70 -33.83
C MET A 1 -10.36 27.87 -32.69
N SER A 2 -9.05 28.00 -32.44
CA SER A 2 -8.30 27.26 -31.42
C SER A 2 -8.59 27.80 -30.03
N ARG A 3 -8.71 26.89 -29.06
CA ARG A 3 -8.45 27.19 -27.64
C ARG A 3 -8.01 25.90 -26.93
N ALA A 4 -6.78 25.48 -27.20
CA ALA A 4 -6.04 24.61 -26.28
C ALA A 4 -5.53 25.51 -25.15
N GLY A 5 -6.19 25.44 -24.00
CA GLY A 5 -5.85 26.19 -22.80
C GLY A 5 -4.50 25.73 -22.25
N ALA A 6 -3.68 26.71 -21.90
CA ALA A 6 -2.39 26.57 -21.25
C ALA A 6 -2.47 25.64 -20.03
N VAL A 7 -1.64 24.60 -20.04
CA VAL A 7 -1.40 23.75 -18.87
C VAL A 7 0.04 23.99 -18.40
N ASN A 8 0.15 24.72 -17.29
CA ASN A 8 1.22 24.70 -16.30
C ASN A 8 2.66 25.05 -16.74
N GLU A 9 2.97 26.35 -16.78
CA GLU A 9 4.36 26.85 -16.71
C GLU A 9 4.89 27.05 -15.27
N ASP A 10 4.11 26.75 -14.23
CA ASP A 10 4.46 27.12 -12.83
C ASP A 10 5.18 26.03 -12.00
N ARG A 11 5.71 24.96 -12.60
CA ARG A 11 6.08 23.74 -11.85
C ARG A 11 7.53 23.62 -11.35
N CYS A 12 8.37 24.65 -11.50
CA CYS A 12 9.82 24.57 -11.21
C CYS A 12 10.42 25.76 -10.43
N ARG A 13 9.63 26.63 -9.80
CA ARG A 13 10.17 27.86 -9.16
C ARG A 13 11.10 27.62 -7.95
N GLY A 14 11.02 26.46 -7.28
CA GLY A 14 11.86 26.15 -6.11
C GLY A 14 13.24 25.52 -6.41
N PHE A 15 13.49 25.04 -7.64
CA PHE A 15 14.66 24.18 -7.93
C PHE A 15 15.75 24.81 -8.82
N ASN A 16 15.63 26.09 -9.22
CA ASN A 16 16.57 26.84 -10.08
C ASN A 16 17.30 25.93 -11.10
N LEU A 17 16.54 25.35 -12.03
CA LEU A 17 17.04 24.40 -13.03
C LEU A 17 17.42 25.14 -14.32
N SER A 18 18.56 24.79 -14.91
CA SER A 18 18.91 25.29 -16.26
C SER A 18 18.12 24.52 -17.33
N PRO A 19 17.79 25.13 -18.49
CA PRO A 19 17.00 24.50 -19.55
C PRO A 19 17.60 23.20 -20.09
N HIS A 20 18.94 23.08 -20.06
CA HIS A 20 19.67 21.89 -20.50
C HIS A 20 19.46 20.69 -19.56
N THR A 21 19.39 20.92 -18.25
CA THR A 21 19.13 19.89 -17.24
C THR A 21 17.73 19.31 -17.41
N VAL A 22 16.74 20.15 -17.74
CA VAL A 22 15.35 19.75 -17.99
C VAL A 22 15.24 18.90 -19.26
N GLY A 23 15.92 19.30 -20.35
CA GLY A 23 15.80 18.61 -21.64
C GLY A 23 16.42 17.21 -21.70
N ILE A 24 17.50 16.94 -20.96
CA ILE A 24 18.14 15.61 -20.97
C ILE A 24 17.46 14.67 -19.96
N SER A 25 17.01 15.19 -18.81
CA SER A 25 16.14 14.41 -17.94
C SER A 25 14.88 14.00 -18.70
N ASP A 26 14.23 14.88 -19.47
CA ASP A 26 13.07 14.52 -20.31
C ASP A 26 13.35 13.41 -21.34
N ASN A 27 14.54 13.35 -21.95
CA ASN A 27 14.89 12.34 -22.93
C ASN A 27 15.21 10.97 -22.33
N THR A 28 15.93 10.92 -21.20
CA THR A 28 16.16 9.65 -20.47
C THR A 28 14.87 9.16 -19.81
N LEU A 29 14.08 10.07 -19.24
CA LEU A 29 12.76 9.78 -18.68
C LEU A 29 11.77 9.24 -19.73
N ARG A 30 11.87 9.69 -20.99
CA ARG A 30 11.07 9.18 -22.11
C ARG A 30 11.37 7.72 -22.47
N SER A 31 12.57 7.19 -22.18
CA SER A 31 12.89 5.78 -22.47
C SER A 31 12.55 4.83 -21.32
N ASP A 32 12.65 5.29 -20.08
CA ASP A 32 12.46 4.41 -18.91
C ASP A 32 10.99 4.19 -18.59
N ASN A 33 10.16 5.21 -18.80
CA ASN A 33 8.73 5.16 -18.52
C ASN A 33 8.00 4.06 -19.36
N PRO A 34 8.22 3.94 -20.68
CA PRO A 34 7.72 2.81 -21.47
C PRO A 34 8.28 1.46 -21.03
N THR A 35 9.51 1.42 -20.51
CA THR A 35 10.15 0.18 -20.04
C THR A 35 9.54 -0.32 -18.75
N VAL A 36 9.25 0.58 -17.80
CA VAL A 36 8.49 0.27 -16.57
C VAL A 36 7.09 -0.20 -16.94
N ALA A 37 6.38 0.54 -17.80
CA ALA A 37 5.02 0.21 -18.22
C ALA A 37 4.96 -1.20 -18.85
N LYS A 38 5.85 -1.48 -19.81
CA LYS A 38 5.90 -2.77 -20.51
C LYS A 38 6.19 -3.92 -19.54
N LYS A 39 7.19 -3.79 -18.67
CA LYS A 39 7.53 -4.84 -17.69
C LYS A 39 6.42 -5.04 -16.65
N ALA A 40 5.78 -3.97 -16.21
CA ALA A 40 4.65 -4.05 -15.28
C ALA A 40 3.47 -4.80 -15.92
N GLU A 41 3.15 -4.49 -17.17
CA GLU A 41 2.09 -5.17 -17.94
C GLU A 41 2.43 -6.64 -18.20
N GLU A 42 3.67 -6.94 -18.59
CA GLU A 42 4.16 -8.32 -18.74
C GLU A 42 4.02 -9.09 -17.43
N ASN A 43 4.51 -8.55 -16.31
CA ASN A 43 4.41 -9.20 -15.00
C ASN A 43 2.96 -9.42 -14.56
N LEU A 44 2.08 -8.43 -14.76
CA LEU A 44 0.66 -8.57 -14.46
C LEU A 44 0.01 -9.64 -15.35
N SER A 45 0.32 -9.65 -16.65
CA SER A 45 -0.22 -10.67 -17.57
C SER A 45 0.25 -12.09 -17.19
N LEU A 46 1.52 -12.24 -16.83
CA LEU A 46 2.10 -13.50 -16.36
C LEU A 46 1.43 -13.95 -15.06
N ALA A 47 1.26 -13.04 -14.11
CA ALA A 47 0.55 -13.30 -12.85
C ALA A 47 -0.88 -13.81 -13.11
N LEU A 48 -1.61 -13.18 -14.03
CA LEU A 48 -2.99 -13.56 -14.36
C LEU A 48 -3.07 -14.87 -15.16
N SER A 49 -2.04 -15.22 -15.92
CA SER A 49 -2.00 -16.43 -16.76
C SER A 49 -1.53 -17.70 -16.03
N SER A 50 -0.92 -17.54 -14.86
CA SER A 50 -0.36 -18.67 -14.10
C SER A 50 -1.46 -19.43 -13.34
N GLU A 51 -1.59 -20.73 -13.60
CA GLU A 51 -2.39 -21.63 -12.76
C GLU A 51 -1.78 -21.68 -11.36
N SER A 52 -2.38 -20.93 -10.43
CA SER A 52 -1.89 -20.79 -9.07
C SER A 52 -2.71 -21.66 -8.12
N ASN A 53 -2.03 -22.47 -7.31
CA ASN A 53 -2.66 -23.11 -6.15
C ASN A 53 -3.14 -22.01 -5.17
N GLU A 54 -4.18 -22.27 -4.37
CA GLU A 54 -4.88 -21.28 -3.52
C GLU A 54 -3.94 -20.39 -2.70
N ARG A 55 -2.87 -20.96 -2.13
CA ARG A 55 -1.86 -20.19 -1.37
C ARG A 55 -1.04 -19.22 -2.22
N ARG A 56 -0.74 -19.59 -3.47
CA ARG A 56 0.01 -18.75 -4.42
C ARG A 56 -0.92 -17.68 -5.02
N ALA A 57 -2.21 -18.01 -5.16
CA ALA A 57 -3.23 -17.04 -5.54
C ALA A 57 -3.37 -15.92 -4.49
N ALA A 58 -3.36 -16.26 -3.20
CA ALA A 58 -3.46 -15.29 -2.10
C ALA A 58 -2.25 -14.33 -1.94
N LEU A 59 -1.22 -14.45 -2.78
CA LEU A 59 -0.04 -13.58 -2.77
C LEU A 59 0.18 -12.88 -4.13
N LEU A 60 -0.68 -13.14 -5.10
CA LEU A 60 -0.46 -12.80 -6.50
C LEU A 60 -0.25 -11.29 -6.70
N PHE A 61 -1.13 -10.49 -6.12
CA PHE A 61 -1.12 -9.04 -6.32
C PHE A 61 -0.03 -8.36 -5.48
N ALA A 62 0.27 -8.90 -4.29
CA ALA A 62 1.40 -8.46 -3.47
C ALA A 62 2.74 -8.73 -4.15
N ASP A 63 2.92 -9.91 -4.77
CA ASP A 63 4.12 -10.25 -5.53
C ASP A 63 4.24 -9.36 -6.77
N THR A 64 3.13 -9.09 -7.47
CA THR A 64 3.12 -8.21 -8.66
C THR A 64 3.50 -6.77 -8.31
N LEU A 65 2.99 -6.22 -7.21
CA LEU A 65 3.42 -4.91 -6.69
C LEU A 65 4.91 -4.90 -6.34
N THR A 66 5.40 -5.98 -5.72
CA THR A 66 6.82 -6.11 -5.37
C THR A 66 7.70 -6.04 -6.62
N LEU A 67 7.35 -6.75 -7.69
CA LEU A 67 8.08 -6.72 -8.96
C LEU A 67 8.11 -5.31 -9.58
N LEU A 68 7.00 -4.57 -9.51
CA LEU A 68 6.93 -3.18 -9.97
C LEU A 68 7.88 -2.29 -9.16
N PHE A 69 7.80 -2.35 -7.82
CA PHE A 69 8.61 -1.54 -6.93
C PHE A 69 10.11 -1.83 -7.08
N GLU A 70 10.49 -3.11 -7.18
CA GLU A 70 11.88 -3.50 -7.45
C GLU A 70 12.36 -3.05 -8.82
N GLY A 71 11.49 -3.04 -9.84
CA GLY A 71 11.79 -2.51 -11.16
C GLY A 71 12.15 -1.02 -11.10
N ILE A 72 11.34 -0.24 -10.37
CA ILE A 72 11.60 1.20 -10.16
C ILE A 72 12.87 1.41 -9.33
N ALA A 73 13.08 0.63 -8.26
CA ALA A 73 14.27 0.73 -7.43
C ALA A 73 15.56 0.50 -8.23
N ARG A 74 15.57 -0.50 -9.14
CA ARG A 74 16.70 -0.76 -10.04
C ARG A 74 16.99 0.42 -10.98
N ILE A 75 15.96 1.08 -11.49
CA ILE A 75 16.11 2.28 -12.34
C ILE A 75 16.72 3.42 -11.54
N VAL A 76 16.23 3.65 -10.32
CA VAL A 76 16.77 4.66 -9.39
C VAL A 76 18.25 4.40 -9.10
N GLU A 77 18.62 3.17 -8.80
CA GLU A 77 20.00 2.79 -8.50
C GLU A 77 20.94 2.94 -9.70
N THR A 78 20.45 2.70 -10.91
CA THR A 78 21.23 2.85 -12.14
C THR A 78 21.42 4.32 -12.51
N HIS A 79 20.39 5.15 -12.35
CA HIS A 79 20.42 6.54 -12.80
C HIS A 79 20.92 7.52 -11.76
N GLN A 80 20.84 7.21 -10.46
CA GLN A 80 21.39 8.06 -9.41
C GLN A 80 22.86 8.47 -9.66
N PRO A 81 23.83 7.55 -9.87
CA PRO A 81 25.22 7.95 -10.10
C PRO A 81 25.43 8.75 -11.40
N ILE A 82 24.60 8.49 -12.43
CA ILE A 82 24.63 9.23 -13.69
C ILE A 82 24.16 10.67 -13.45
N LEU A 83 23.06 10.84 -12.72
CA LEU A 83 22.55 12.17 -12.38
C LEU A 83 23.56 12.96 -11.57
N GLU A 84 24.14 12.35 -10.54
CA GLU A 84 25.17 12.97 -9.71
C GLU A 84 26.41 13.38 -10.53
N THR A 85 26.85 12.53 -11.48
CA THR A 85 28.02 12.80 -12.33
C THR A 85 27.80 13.96 -13.29
N TYR A 86 26.64 14.03 -13.96
CA TYR A 86 26.41 15.00 -15.04
C TYR A 86 25.66 16.27 -14.61
N TYR A 87 24.87 16.21 -13.53
CA TYR A 87 24.00 17.32 -13.09
C TYR A 87 24.24 17.73 -11.62
N GLY A 88 25.06 16.99 -10.90
CA GLY A 88 25.32 17.19 -9.49
C GLY A 88 24.24 16.58 -8.57
N PRO A 89 24.53 16.56 -7.26
CA PRO A 89 23.61 16.05 -6.23
C PRO A 89 22.37 16.93 -6.06
N GLY A 90 21.34 16.38 -5.43
CA GLY A 90 20.05 17.05 -5.17
C GLY A 90 19.06 17.01 -6.34
N ARG A 91 19.40 16.30 -7.43
CA ARG A 91 18.58 16.22 -8.66
C ARG A 91 17.76 14.93 -8.75
N LEU A 92 17.95 13.98 -7.83
CA LEU A 92 17.25 12.68 -7.84
C LEU A 92 15.73 12.85 -7.70
N TYR A 93 15.28 13.86 -6.94
CA TYR A 93 13.86 14.16 -6.75
C TYR A 93 13.10 14.33 -8.08
N MET A 94 13.73 14.92 -9.09
CA MET A 94 13.09 15.10 -10.40
C MET A 94 12.80 13.76 -11.07
N LEU A 95 13.78 12.86 -11.10
CA LEU A 95 13.59 11.49 -11.61
C LEU A 95 12.47 10.77 -10.84
N ILE A 96 12.51 10.82 -9.51
CA ILE A 96 11.49 10.19 -8.66
C ILE A 96 10.09 10.72 -8.96
N LYS A 97 9.91 12.01 -9.22
CA LYS A 97 8.61 12.59 -9.54
C LYS A 97 7.99 11.98 -10.80
N HIS A 98 8.81 11.70 -11.80
CA HIS A 98 8.35 11.05 -13.03
C HIS A 98 8.13 9.55 -12.86
N LEU A 99 9.04 8.86 -12.17
CA LEU A 99 8.88 7.43 -11.87
C LEU A 99 7.66 7.17 -10.98
N GLN A 100 7.38 8.04 -10.01
CA GLN A 100 6.21 7.93 -9.15
C GLN A 100 4.91 8.10 -9.94
N ALA A 101 4.86 9.01 -10.92
CA ALA A 101 3.69 9.16 -11.77
C ALA A 101 3.42 7.91 -12.63
N GLU A 102 4.46 7.18 -13.03
CA GLU A 102 4.29 5.90 -13.72
C GLU A 102 3.93 4.76 -12.76
N CYS A 103 4.57 4.72 -11.59
CA CYS A 103 4.21 3.82 -10.49
C CYS A 103 2.71 3.90 -10.19
N ASP A 104 2.20 5.13 -10.04
CA ASP A 104 0.80 5.43 -9.78
C ASP A 104 -0.13 4.79 -10.81
N ARG A 105 0.18 4.89 -12.12
CA ARG A 105 -0.63 4.27 -13.19
C ARG A 105 -0.61 2.75 -13.14
N GLN A 106 0.55 2.15 -12.87
CA GLN A 106 0.69 0.70 -12.84
C GLN A 106 0.04 0.11 -11.58
N VAL A 107 0.16 0.77 -10.45
CA VAL A 107 -0.50 0.39 -9.20
C VAL A 107 -2.02 0.44 -9.35
N GLU A 108 -2.57 1.50 -9.93
CA GLU A 108 -4.01 1.62 -10.19
C GLU A 108 -4.51 0.39 -10.97
N ARG A 109 -3.82 0.00 -12.05
CA ARG A 109 -4.15 -1.21 -12.83
C ARG A 109 -4.08 -2.50 -12.02
N ILE A 110 -3.02 -2.66 -11.22
CA ILE A 110 -2.82 -3.86 -10.39
C ILE A 110 -3.92 -3.95 -9.32
N VAL A 111 -4.22 -2.85 -8.64
CA VAL A 111 -5.25 -2.79 -7.60
C VAL A 111 -6.64 -2.98 -8.21
N ASP A 112 -6.95 -2.37 -9.35
CA ASP A 112 -8.23 -2.58 -10.04
C ASP A 112 -8.44 -4.06 -10.39
N LYS A 113 -7.37 -4.74 -10.84
CA LYS A 113 -7.43 -6.19 -11.09
C LYS A 113 -7.59 -7.00 -9.82
N PHE A 114 -6.96 -6.61 -8.72
CA PHE A 114 -7.19 -7.20 -7.41
C PHE A 114 -8.66 -7.07 -6.99
N MET A 115 -9.21 -5.84 -7.08
CA MET A 115 -10.60 -5.54 -6.70
C MET A 115 -11.59 -6.39 -7.49
N GLN A 116 -11.34 -6.57 -8.80
CA GLN A 116 -12.16 -7.39 -9.70
C GLN A 116 -12.02 -8.89 -9.41
N GLN A 117 -10.79 -9.42 -9.37
CA GLN A 117 -10.58 -10.87 -9.26
C GLN A 117 -10.90 -11.44 -7.89
N ARG A 118 -10.83 -10.62 -6.84
CA ARG A 118 -11.11 -11.04 -5.47
C ARG A 118 -12.51 -10.64 -5.00
N ASP A 119 -13.28 -9.98 -5.87
CA ASP A 119 -14.60 -9.42 -5.56
C ASP A 119 -14.58 -8.56 -4.27
N TYR A 120 -13.47 -7.84 -4.02
CA TYR A 120 -13.19 -7.23 -2.70
C TYR A 120 -14.28 -6.23 -2.28
N GLN A 121 -14.74 -5.39 -3.21
CA GLN A 121 -15.83 -4.44 -2.94
C GLN A 121 -17.15 -5.14 -2.61
N ARG A 122 -17.47 -6.24 -3.31
CA ARG A 122 -18.68 -7.02 -3.04
C ARG A 122 -18.61 -7.68 -1.66
N LYS A 123 -17.46 -8.26 -1.31
CA LYS A 123 -17.22 -8.84 0.02
C LYS A 123 -17.34 -7.79 1.12
N PHE A 124 -16.78 -6.60 0.91
CA PHE A 124 -16.92 -5.48 1.84
C PHE A 124 -18.39 -5.07 2.04
N GLN A 125 -19.16 -4.94 0.96
CA GLN A 125 -20.60 -4.63 1.06
C GLN A 125 -21.38 -5.72 1.80
N GLN A 126 -21.10 -7.00 1.53
CA GLN A 126 -21.70 -8.13 2.26
C GLN A 126 -21.38 -8.08 3.75
N VAL A 127 -20.13 -7.77 4.11
CA VAL A 127 -19.71 -7.59 5.50
C VAL A 127 -20.45 -6.42 6.16
N GLN A 128 -20.52 -5.26 5.51
CA GLN A 128 -21.27 -4.11 6.03
C GLN A 128 -22.74 -4.44 6.27
N ASN A 129 -23.39 -5.14 5.34
CA ASN A 129 -24.77 -5.58 5.48
C ASN A 129 -24.92 -6.58 6.65
N SER A 130 -23.98 -7.51 6.80
CA SER A 130 -24.00 -8.54 7.85
C SER A 130 -23.83 -7.96 9.26
N MET A 131 -23.15 -6.82 9.39
CA MET A 131 -23.03 -6.10 10.66
C MET A 131 -24.28 -5.27 11.00
N MET A 132 -25.19 -5.06 10.04
CA MET A 132 -26.45 -4.38 10.28
C MET A 132 -27.48 -5.38 10.85
N ARG A 133 -27.97 -5.11 12.06
CA ARG A 133 -28.84 -6.01 12.86
C ARG A 133 -30.14 -6.49 12.20
N SER A 134 -30.50 -5.99 11.02
CA SER A 134 -31.73 -6.31 10.29
C SER A 134 -31.52 -7.23 9.08
N PHE A 135 -30.29 -7.67 8.79
CA PHE A 135 -29.99 -8.47 7.60
C PHE A 135 -30.02 -9.98 7.89
N SER A 136 -30.89 -10.69 7.19
CA SER A 136 -31.05 -12.15 7.22
C SER A 136 -30.61 -12.83 5.92
N GLY A 137 -29.77 -12.17 5.11
CA GLY A 137 -29.18 -12.75 3.90
C GLY A 137 -27.92 -13.58 4.18
N ASP A 138 -27.35 -14.14 3.11
CA ASP A 138 -26.14 -14.97 3.17
C ASP A 138 -24.98 -14.21 3.83
N LYS A 139 -24.58 -14.68 5.01
CA LYS A 139 -23.40 -14.19 5.72
C LYS A 139 -22.14 -14.81 5.12
N ILE A 140 -21.09 -14.00 4.99
CA ILE A 140 -19.79 -14.51 4.55
C ILE A 140 -19.13 -15.26 5.70
N GLU A 141 -18.58 -16.45 5.45
CA GLU A 141 -17.85 -17.14 6.52
C GLU A 141 -16.55 -16.38 6.83
N PRO A 142 -16.20 -16.16 8.12
CA PRO A 142 -14.98 -15.45 8.47
C PRO A 142 -13.73 -16.08 7.85
N ARG A 143 -13.70 -17.42 7.74
CA ARG A 143 -12.58 -18.15 7.15
C ARG A 143 -12.33 -17.77 5.68
N ASP A 144 -13.36 -17.40 4.94
CA ASP A 144 -13.25 -17.02 3.52
C ASP A 144 -12.68 -15.61 3.31
N LEU A 145 -12.62 -14.82 4.39
CA LEU A 145 -11.94 -13.52 4.41
C LEU A 145 -10.44 -13.66 4.74
N ASP A 146 -10.01 -14.75 5.35
CA ASP A 146 -8.64 -14.88 5.86
C ASP A 146 -7.55 -14.69 4.79
N PRO A 147 -7.66 -15.31 3.59
CA PRO A 147 -6.63 -15.18 2.56
C PRO A 147 -6.55 -13.75 2.00
N ILE A 148 -7.70 -13.09 1.80
CA ILE A 148 -7.78 -11.76 1.20
C ILE A 148 -7.33 -10.67 2.17
N LEU A 149 -7.64 -10.81 3.46
CA LEU A 149 -7.12 -9.94 4.51
C LEU A 149 -5.58 -10.06 4.60
N GLY A 150 -5.05 -11.29 4.46
CA GLY A 150 -3.62 -11.54 4.35
C GLY A 150 -2.98 -10.85 3.14
N GLU A 151 -3.58 -11.00 1.95
CA GLU A 151 -3.08 -10.40 0.71
C GLU A 151 -3.03 -8.87 0.80
N VAL A 152 -4.09 -8.24 1.31
CA VAL A 152 -4.19 -6.78 1.46
C VAL A 152 -3.14 -6.22 2.41
N THR A 153 -2.97 -6.82 3.58
CA THR A 153 -1.93 -6.35 4.51
C THR A 153 -0.54 -6.48 3.91
N LEU A 154 -0.27 -7.56 3.18
CA LEU A 154 1.01 -7.72 2.50
C LEU A 154 1.20 -6.68 1.38
N MET A 155 0.17 -6.42 0.56
CA MET A 155 0.22 -5.37 -0.47
C MET A 155 0.58 -4.01 0.15
N ASN A 156 -0.04 -3.65 1.27
CA ASN A 156 0.25 -2.39 1.96
C ASN A 156 1.67 -2.35 2.53
N ALA A 157 2.13 -3.45 3.13
CA ALA A 157 3.49 -3.57 3.65
C ALA A 157 4.56 -3.35 2.57
N ARG A 158 4.33 -3.90 1.36
CA ARG A 158 5.24 -3.71 0.21
C ARG A 158 5.25 -2.27 -0.28
N THR A 159 4.08 -1.63 -0.31
CA THR A 159 3.95 -0.20 -0.65
C THR A 159 4.70 0.67 0.33
N GLU A 160 4.53 0.47 1.64
CA GLU A 160 5.21 1.25 2.68
C GLU A 160 6.74 1.08 2.62
N LEU A 161 7.22 -0.14 2.35
CA LEU A 161 8.65 -0.38 2.13
C LEU A 161 9.20 0.40 0.93
N TYR A 162 8.47 0.40 -0.19
CA TYR A 162 8.84 1.18 -1.37
C TYR A 162 8.86 2.68 -1.09
N LEU A 163 7.80 3.24 -0.50
CA LEU A 163 7.72 4.67 -0.17
C LEU A 163 8.85 5.09 0.77
N ARG A 164 9.19 4.25 1.76
CA ARG A 164 10.32 4.48 2.68
C ARG A 164 11.66 4.43 1.96
N PHE A 165 11.85 3.49 1.05
CA PHE A 165 13.06 3.41 0.22
C PHE A 165 13.24 4.70 -0.58
N ILE A 166 12.20 5.16 -1.28
CA ILE A 166 12.23 6.39 -2.07
C ILE A 166 12.51 7.61 -1.17
N LYS A 167 11.78 7.74 -0.05
CA LYS A 167 11.98 8.83 0.92
C LYS A 167 13.45 8.90 1.36
N ARG A 168 14.02 7.76 1.76
CA ARG A 168 15.40 7.68 2.23
C ARG A 168 16.42 8.07 1.16
N ARG A 169 16.22 7.60 -0.08
CA ARG A 169 17.10 7.91 -1.21
C ARG A 169 17.11 9.40 -1.55
N VAL A 170 15.94 10.02 -1.64
CA VAL A 170 15.85 11.45 -1.97
C VAL A 170 16.37 12.33 -0.83
N ILE A 171 16.06 12.00 0.43
CA ILE A 171 16.61 12.75 1.58
C ILE A 171 18.14 12.72 1.57
N SER A 172 18.75 11.56 1.35
CA SER A 172 20.21 11.43 1.28
C SER A 172 20.81 12.26 0.14
N ASP A 173 20.13 12.37 -1.01
CA ASP A 173 20.58 13.19 -2.13
C ASP A 173 20.46 14.70 -1.82
N PHE A 174 19.37 15.11 -1.15
CA PHE A 174 19.19 16.49 -0.68
C PHE A 174 20.22 16.89 0.38
N GLU A 175 20.57 16.01 1.32
CA GLU A 175 21.59 16.30 2.34
C GLU A 175 22.95 16.69 1.72
N VAL A 176 23.31 16.08 0.59
CA VAL A 176 24.53 16.40 -0.16
C VAL A 176 24.33 17.66 -1.00
N GLY A 177 23.24 17.73 -1.77
CA GLY A 177 22.94 18.83 -2.69
C GLY A 177 22.71 20.18 -2.00
N ASP A 178 22.08 20.16 -0.84
CA ASP A 178 21.70 21.35 -0.07
C ASP A 178 22.69 21.65 1.08
N SER A 179 23.86 21.02 1.11
CA SER A 179 24.84 21.14 2.20
C SER A 179 25.17 22.59 2.57
N VAL A 180 25.22 23.49 1.59
CA VAL A 180 25.48 24.94 1.75
C VAL A 180 24.23 25.82 1.58
N ALA A 181 23.05 25.21 1.37
CA ALA A 181 21.81 25.94 1.17
C ALA A 181 21.24 26.48 2.49
N ALA A 182 20.44 27.54 2.38
CA ALA A 182 19.71 28.10 3.51
C ALA A 182 18.69 27.08 4.06
N GLU A 183 18.42 27.15 5.36
CA GLU A 183 17.52 26.21 6.05
C GLU A 183 16.10 26.22 5.48
N GLU A 184 15.66 27.37 4.98
CA GLU A 184 14.37 27.55 4.29
C GLU A 184 14.25 26.66 3.04
N VAL A 185 15.33 26.54 2.26
CA VAL A 185 15.38 25.73 1.04
C VAL A 185 15.35 24.24 1.38
N LYS A 186 16.10 23.83 2.40
CA LYS A 186 16.09 22.44 2.90
C LYS A 186 14.69 22.02 3.35
N GLN A 187 14.00 22.91 4.08
CA GLN A 187 12.62 22.67 4.51
C GLN A 187 11.66 22.59 3.32
N GLU A 188 11.78 23.45 2.31
CA GLU A 188 10.94 23.40 1.10
C GLU A 188 11.12 22.08 0.32
N HIS A 189 12.36 21.62 0.16
CA HIS A 189 12.66 20.35 -0.50
C HIS A 189 12.09 19.15 0.27
N GLN A 190 12.25 19.12 1.59
CA GLN A 190 11.68 18.07 2.45
C GLN A 190 10.14 18.08 2.37
N GLN A 191 9.50 19.24 2.48
CA GLN A 191 8.04 19.37 2.36
C GLN A 191 7.53 18.94 0.99
N SER A 192 8.27 19.27 -0.08
CA SER A 192 7.92 18.86 -1.44
C SER A 192 7.95 17.33 -1.60
N LEU A 193 8.97 16.67 -1.06
CA LEU A 193 9.07 15.21 -1.05
C LEU A 193 7.95 14.58 -0.21
N GLU A 194 7.68 15.11 0.98
CA GLU A 194 6.59 14.60 1.82
C GLU A 194 5.25 14.72 1.13
N LYS A 195 4.97 15.86 0.50
CA LYS A 195 3.75 16.10 -0.26
C LYS A 195 3.62 15.13 -1.43
N LEU A 196 4.70 14.88 -2.15
CA LEU A 196 4.73 13.94 -3.27
C LEU A 196 4.38 12.52 -2.81
N LEU A 197 5.02 12.02 -1.75
CA LEU A 197 4.81 10.65 -1.29
C LEU A 197 3.45 10.48 -0.58
N LYS A 198 3.00 11.45 0.22
CA LYS A 198 1.72 11.36 0.94
C LYS A 198 0.50 11.49 0.03
N HIS A 199 0.59 12.26 -1.06
CA HIS A 199 -0.55 12.56 -1.93
C HIS A 199 -0.50 11.91 -3.32
N CYS A 200 0.49 11.06 -3.60
CA CYS A 200 0.50 10.28 -4.83
C CYS A 200 -0.71 9.33 -4.91
N LEU A 201 -1.02 8.85 -6.12
CA LEU A 201 -2.15 7.94 -6.32
C LEU A 201 -1.91 6.61 -5.60
N LEU A 202 -0.67 6.09 -5.59
CA LEU A 202 -0.31 4.88 -4.84
C LEU A 202 -0.75 4.96 -3.38
N SER A 203 -0.37 6.01 -2.66
CA SER A 203 -0.70 6.17 -1.23
C SER A 203 -2.21 6.27 -1.01
N ARG A 204 -2.92 7.04 -1.84
CA ARG A 204 -4.38 7.17 -1.73
C ARG A 204 -5.12 5.85 -2.00
N THR A 205 -4.68 5.13 -3.03
CA THR A 205 -5.25 3.83 -3.41
C THR A 205 -5.06 2.81 -2.29
N MET A 206 -3.87 2.73 -1.71
CA MET A 206 -3.61 1.79 -0.61
C MET A 206 -4.32 2.19 0.68
N GLN A 207 -4.45 3.49 0.98
CA GLN A 207 -5.26 3.99 2.09
C GLN A 207 -6.73 3.56 1.95
N GLU A 208 -7.31 3.63 0.76
CA GLU A 208 -8.68 3.17 0.50
C GLU A 208 -8.80 1.65 0.72
N VAL A 209 -7.89 0.86 0.16
CA VAL A 209 -7.87 -0.61 0.32
C VAL A 209 -7.74 -1.02 1.79
N ILE A 210 -6.90 -0.31 2.57
CA ILE A 210 -6.77 -0.49 4.02
C ILE A 210 -8.04 -0.04 4.78
N GLY A 211 -8.71 1.00 4.32
CA GLY A 211 -10.00 1.42 4.87
C GLY A 211 -11.04 0.29 4.83
N TYR A 212 -11.15 -0.40 3.69
CA TYR A 212 -12.01 -1.58 3.56
C TYR A 212 -11.55 -2.73 4.47
N TYR A 213 -10.23 -2.94 4.58
CA TYR A 213 -9.65 -3.99 5.42
C TYR A 213 -10.08 -3.84 6.88
N ILE A 214 -10.01 -2.64 7.47
CA ILE A 214 -10.30 -2.43 8.90
C ILE A 214 -11.71 -2.94 9.25
N THR A 215 -12.70 -2.62 8.42
CA THR A 215 -14.08 -3.07 8.61
C THR A 215 -14.23 -4.58 8.45
N MET A 216 -13.56 -5.17 7.46
CA MET A 216 -13.62 -6.62 7.25
C MET A 216 -12.87 -7.42 8.31
N GLU A 217 -11.76 -6.88 8.82
CA GLU A 217 -10.99 -7.45 9.92
C GLU A 217 -11.79 -7.41 11.24
N GLU A 218 -12.50 -6.31 11.49
CA GLU A 218 -13.44 -6.20 12.62
C GLU A 218 -14.50 -7.30 12.58
N TYR A 219 -15.16 -7.45 11.42
CA TYR A 219 -16.16 -8.49 11.21
C TYR A 219 -15.57 -9.89 11.40
N TYR A 220 -14.40 -10.15 10.78
CA TYR A 220 -13.68 -11.39 10.92
C TYR A 220 -13.43 -11.74 12.38
N MET A 221 -12.91 -10.79 13.17
CA MET A 221 -12.61 -10.97 14.58
C MET A 221 -13.88 -11.28 15.36
N ARG A 222 -14.93 -10.44 15.22
CA ARG A 222 -16.18 -10.59 15.96
C ARG A 222 -16.84 -11.95 15.71
N GLU A 223 -17.07 -12.31 14.46
CA GLU A 223 -17.77 -13.55 14.14
C GLU A 223 -16.91 -14.79 14.46
N SER A 224 -15.57 -14.69 14.34
CA SER A 224 -14.69 -15.81 14.75
C SER A 224 -14.74 -16.03 16.26
N VAL A 225 -14.78 -14.97 17.07
CA VAL A 225 -14.89 -15.12 18.52
C VAL A 225 -16.29 -15.60 18.91
N ASN A 226 -17.37 -15.08 18.30
CA ASN A 226 -18.72 -15.60 18.51
C ASN A 226 -18.79 -17.11 18.24
N LYS A 227 -18.16 -17.56 17.14
CA LYS A 227 -18.09 -19.00 16.84
C LYS A 227 -17.28 -19.79 17.87
N ALA A 228 -16.21 -19.21 18.43
CA ALA A 228 -15.45 -19.83 19.51
C ALA A 228 -16.26 -19.96 20.81
N VAL A 229 -17.13 -18.97 21.10
CA VAL A 229 -18.09 -19.03 22.21
C VAL A 229 -19.11 -20.13 21.99
N ASP A 230 -19.67 -20.24 20.78
CA ASP A 230 -20.66 -21.28 20.44
C ASP A 230 -20.08 -22.70 20.49
N MET A 231 -18.79 -22.85 20.21
CA MET A 231 -18.05 -24.12 20.25
C MET A 231 -17.37 -24.36 21.61
N ASP A 232 -17.67 -23.55 22.62
CA ASP A 232 -16.98 -23.63 23.92
C ASP A 232 -17.10 -25.01 24.55
N SER A 233 -15.97 -25.48 25.09
CA SER A 233 -15.86 -26.78 25.71
C SER A 233 -15.00 -26.71 26.97
N TYR A 234 -15.34 -27.54 27.96
CA TYR A 234 -14.60 -27.63 29.20
C TYR A 234 -14.06 -29.05 29.41
N GLU A 235 -12.75 -29.21 29.32
CA GLU A 235 -12.06 -30.47 29.57
C GLU A 235 -11.73 -30.65 31.06
N ARG A 236 -11.98 -31.85 31.60
CA ARG A 236 -11.63 -32.17 32.99
C ARG A 236 -10.12 -32.06 33.22
N GLY A 237 -9.74 -31.15 34.12
CA GLY A 237 -8.34 -30.90 34.49
C GLY A 237 -7.80 -29.56 34.00
N GLN A 238 -8.55 -28.83 33.16
CA GLN A 238 -8.20 -27.47 32.76
C GLN A 238 -8.80 -26.42 33.71
N LEU A 239 -8.11 -25.28 33.84
CA LEU A 239 -8.50 -24.17 34.71
C LEU A 239 -9.43 -23.15 34.03
N THR A 240 -9.45 -23.15 32.69
CA THR A 240 -10.21 -22.24 31.84
C THR A 240 -10.96 -23.03 30.76
N SER A 241 -12.00 -22.45 30.15
CA SER A 241 -12.67 -23.08 28.99
C SER A 241 -11.91 -22.78 27.69
N SER A 242 -12.14 -23.59 26.66
CA SER A 242 -11.46 -23.46 25.37
C SER A 242 -11.71 -22.10 24.70
N MET A 243 -12.87 -21.48 24.96
CA MET A 243 -13.21 -20.13 24.48
C MET A 243 -12.16 -19.07 24.83
N VAL A 244 -11.53 -19.17 26.01
CA VAL A 244 -10.53 -18.17 26.44
C VAL A 244 -9.31 -18.24 25.51
N ASP A 245 -8.78 -19.44 25.28
CA ASP A 245 -7.62 -19.66 24.44
C ASP A 245 -7.91 -19.32 22.97
N ASP A 246 -9.07 -19.73 22.46
CA ASP A 246 -9.51 -19.43 21.09
C ASP A 246 -9.72 -17.93 20.87
N GLY A 247 -10.37 -17.25 21.81
CA GLY A 247 -10.59 -15.80 21.78
C GLY A 247 -9.29 -15.01 21.75
N PHE A 248 -8.35 -15.32 22.65
CA PHE A 248 -7.02 -14.67 22.66
C PHE A 248 -6.20 -15.02 21.41
N TYR A 249 -6.32 -16.24 20.88
CA TYR A 249 -5.67 -16.61 19.63
C TYR A 249 -6.17 -15.75 18.46
N ILE A 250 -7.49 -15.56 18.33
CA ILE A 250 -8.10 -14.75 17.28
C ILE A 250 -7.68 -13.28 17.40
N VAL A 251 -7.76 -12.69 18.61
CA VAL A 251 -7.32 -11.32 18.85
C VAL A 251 -5.84 -11.13 18.49
N LYS A 252 -4.98 -12.04 18.97
CA LYS A 252 -3.54 -12.03 18.65
C LYS A 252 -3.31 -12.11 17.13
N LYS A 253 -4.05 -12.97 16.43
CA LYS A 253 -3.95 -13.11 14.97
C LYS A 253 -4.30 -11.82 14.25
N CYS A 254 -5.41 -11.17 14.61
CA CYS A 254 -5.86 -9.95 13.96
C CYS A 254 -4.91 -8.77 14.23
N ILE A 255 -4.44 -8.61 15.47
CA ILE A 255 -3.43 -7.59 15.83
C ILE A 255 -2.11 -7.88 15.10
N GLY A 256 -1.68 -9.14 15.04
CA GLY A 256 -0.46 -9.54 14.32
C GLY A 256 -0.55 -9.27 12.81
N ARG A 257 -1.73 -9.48 12.21
CA ARG A 257 -1.99 -9.15 10.80
C ARG A 257 -2.02 -7.64 10.57
N ALA A 258 -2.68 -6.88 11.44
CA ALA A 258 -2.69 -5.42 11.41
C ALA A 258 -1.28 -4.82 11.54
N LEU A 259 -0.46 -5.37 12.43
CA LEU A 259 0.95 -4.98 12.57
C LEU A 259 1.73 -5.26 11.28
N SER A 260 1.46 -6.39 10.62
CA SER A 260 2.09 -6.77 9.36
C SER A 260 1.71 -5.87 8.19
N SER A 261 0.60 -5.13 8.28
CA SER A 261 0.20 -4.14 7.26
C SER A 261 1.15 -2.95 7.14
N ALA A 262 2.02 -2.72 8.13
CA ALA A 262 2.88 -1.54 8.25
C ALA A 262 2.13 -0.18 8.31
N SER A 263 0.82 -0.17 8.57
CA SER A 263 0.02 1.03 8.81
C SER A 263 -0.24 1.23 10.31
N ILE A 264 0.21 2.37 10.85
CA ILE A 264 0.00 2.73 12.26
C ILE A 264 -1.49 2.96 12.52
N ASP A 265 -2.20 3.63 11.63
CA ASP A 265 -3.63 3.89 11.76
C ASP A 265 -4.43 2.58 11.81
N CYS A 266 -4.06 1.62 10.95
CA CYS A 266 -4.65 0.29 10.95
C CYS A 266 -4.39 -0.46 12.26
N LEU A 267 -3.16 -0.42 12.77
CA LEU A 267 -2.80 -1.06 14.03
C LEU A 267 -3.57 -0.45 15.21
N CYS A 268 -3.64 0.88 15.29
CA CYS A 268 -4.39 1.58 16.32
C CYS A 268 -5.88 1.25 16.26
N ALA A 269 -6.48 1.26 15.07
CA ALA A 269 -7.86 0.86 14.88
C ALA A 269 -8.09 -0.59 15.37
N MET A 270 -7.23 -1.53 14.99
CA MET A 270 -7.39 -2.93 15.38
C MET A 270 -7.16 -3.19 16.86
N ILE A 271 -6.27 -2.45 17.52
CA ILE A 271 -6.12 -2.53 18.98
C ILE A 271 -7.40 -2.04 19.66
N ASN A 272 -7.94 -0.89 19.24
CA ASN A 272 -9.17 -0.35 19.81
C ASN A 272 -10.34 -1.31 19.62
N LEU A 273 -10.51 -1.86 18.41
CA LEU A 273 -11.54 -2.85 18.11
C LEU A 273 -11.37 -4.13 18.94
N SER A 274 -10.13 -4.59 19.13
CA SER A 274 -9.84 -5.74 20.00
C SER A 274 -10.24 -5.47 21.44
N THR A 275 -9.91 -4.28 21.97
CA THR A 275 -10.31 -3.88 23.33
C THR A 275 -11.83 -3.82 23.46
N THR A 276 -12.53 -3.18 22.51
CA THR A 276 -13.99 -3.14 22.51
C THR A 276 -14.62 -4.52 22.41
N MET A 277 -14.02 -5.44 21.64
CA MET A 277 -14.48 -6.82 21.54
C MET A 277 -14.28 -7.59 22.84
N LEU A 278 -13.14 -7.39 23.53
CA LEU A 278 -12.88 -8.01 24.84
C LEU A 278 -13.74 -7.42 25.97
N GLU A 279 -14.07 -6.14 25.89
CA GLU A 279 -14.95 -5.44 26.82
C GLU A 279 -16.44 -5.72 26.56
N GLY A 280 -16.79 -6.03 25.31
CA GLY A 280 -18.16 -6.16 24.82
C GLY A 280 -18.62 -7.61 24.67
N ASP A 281 -19.85 -7.88 25.15
CA ASP A 281 -20.70 -9.02 24.77
C ASP A 281 -20.13 -10.44 24.93
N PHE A 282 -19.39 -10.72 26.00
CA PHE A 282 -19.46 -12.07 26.62
C PHE A 282 -20.69 -12.13 27.53
N ARG A 283 -21.89 -12.22 26.94
CA ARG A 283 -23.14 -12.42 27.66
C ARG A 283 -23.87 -13.66 27.20
#